data_AF-A0AAD5SHT2-F1
#
_entry.id   AF-A0AAD5SHT2-F1
#
_cell.length_a   1.000
_cell.length_b   1.000
_cell.length_c   1.000
_cell.angle_alpha   90.00
_cell.angle_beta   90.00
_cell.angle_gamma   90.00
#
_symmetry.space_group_name_H-M   'P 1'
#
loop_
_entity.id
_entity.type
_entity.pdbx_description
1 polymer ?
#
loop_
_entity_poly.entity_id
_entity_poly.type
_entity_poly.pdbx_seq_one_letter_code
_entity_poly.pdbx_strand_id
1 'polypeptide(L)'
;MTIDTEIADLITLEEASRLRNKENKKKGDKEAEKKEIEILKEIMKKKAELLKRKKAEEKAKEAEGENEKKDAVKKDAKEKDGKVVEVVQGLKKEKGEKEKEGSGFTLKTPKGTKDYDERDMAIREKIFSTVTRIFKKHGATTIDTPVFELKEILAGKYGEDSKLIYDLEDQGGEKCSLRYDLTVPFARYLAENSITNLKRYHIAKVYRRDNPAMNRGRFREFYQCDFDIAGLYDPMIPDAEGLRVMTEILEGIDVGDFVIKINHRKILDGMFEVCGVPADKFRQISSAVDKLDKMSWEDVKKEMTDEKGLAPDVADRIGEYVKLKGSSELCDTLAADAGLSKNANAMKGVEDMRLLLQYLDVLGVLPRVSFDLSLARGLDYYTGVIYEAVVLRSPSVQNGEQVGVGSIAAGGRYDELVGMFSGKTKIPCVGVSIGVERIFALLSSRTDRATLKSSPTQVYVFGVGEGFLLERMQIAKRLWDAGINAEFMYKTKPRSQNQFDACDRGRVPLAVWVGKECREAGKVKVRNMTRVEDGEEREVEVGFEGVVGEVRRRLGVLEGLGVEV
;
A
#
# COMPACT_ATOMS: atom_id res chain seq x y z
N MET A 1 4.73 -15.05 -46.35
CA MET A 1 3.96 -14.09 -45.54
C MET A 1 4.92 -13.46 -44.54
N THR A 2 4.72 -12.21 -44.13
CA THR A 2 5.54 -11.65 -43.03
C THR A 2 5.11 -12.30 -41.72
N ILE A 3 6.00 -12.39 -40.73
CA ILE A 3 5.64 -12.92 -39.39
C ILE A 3 4.42 -12.17 -38.82
N ASP A 4 4.29 -10.88 -39.13
CA ASP A 4 3.13 -10.07 -38.75
C ASP A 4 1.82 -10.53 -39.41
N THR A 5 1.88 -10.92 -40.69
CA THR A 5 0.72 -11.45 -41.41
C THR A 5 0.30 -12.82 -40.84
N GLU A 6 1.25 -13.69 -40.51
CA GLU A 6 0.95 -15.01 -39.92
C GLU A 6 0.37 -14.89 -38.50
N ILE A 7 0.84 -13.92 -37.71
CA ILE A 7 0.27 -13.62 -36.39
C ILE A 7 -1.17 -13.09 -36.52
N ALA A 8 -1.44 -12.22 -37.50
CA ALA A 8 -2.79 -11.70 -37.76
C ALA A 8 -3.77 -12.81 -38.16
N ASP A 9 -3.34 -13.75 -38.99
CA ASP A 9 -4.16 -14.90 -39.39
C ASP A 9 -4.47 -15.83 -38.21
N LEU A 10 -3.48 -16.07 -37.33
CA LEU A 10 -3.69 -16.86 -36.11
C LEU A 10 -4.62 -16.17 -35.11
N ILE A 11 -4.61 -14.84 -35.02
CA ILE A 11 -5.58 -14.07 -34.21
C ILE A 11 -7.00 -14.29 -34.76
N THR A 12 -7.16 -14.19 -36.06
CA THR A 12 -8.45 -14.39 -36.72
C THR A 12 -8.99 -15.82 -36.52
N LEU A 13 -8.11 -16.83 -36.62
CA LEU A 13 -8.45 -18.23 -36.36
C LEU A 13 -8.80 -18.48 -34.88
N GLU A 14 -8.09 -17.84 -33.95
CA GLU A 14 -8.35 -17.91 -32.50
C GLU A 14 -9.75 -17.36 -32.16
N GLU A 15 -10.11 -16.22 -32.74
CA GLU A 15 -11.43 -15.59 -32.55
C GLU A 15 -12.56 -16.45 -33.11
N ALA A 16 -12.41 -16.96 -34.33
CA ALA A 16 -13.38 -17.84 -34.95
C ALA A 16 -13.57 -19.14 -34.14
N SER A 17 -12.48 -19.69 -33.59
CA SER A 17 -12.50 -20.90 -32.78
C SER A 17 -13.15 -20.68 -31.41
N ARG A 18 -12.91 -19.53 -30.77
CA ARG A 18 -13.63 -19.14 -29.54
C ARG A 18 -15.14 -18.97 -29.76
N LEU A 19 -15.54 -18.48 -30.93
CA LEU A 19 -16.95 -18.32 -31.27
C LEU A 19 -17.64 -19.69 -31.40
N ARG A 20 -17.05 -20.61 -32.17
CA ARG A 20 -17.54 -21.98 -32.32
C ARG A 20 -17.61 -22.71 -30.98
N ASN A 21 -16.61 -22.54 -30.12
CA ASN A 21 -16.62 -23.15 -28.79
C ASN A 21 -17.77 -22.65 -27.91
N LYS A 22 -18.08 -21.35 -27.98
CA LYS A 22 -19.24 -20.76 -27.28
C LYS A 22 -20.57 -21.31 -27.83
N GLU A 23 -20.68 -21.54 -29.13
CA GLU A 23 -21.87 -22.15 -29.73
C GLU A 23 -22.04 -23.62 -29.35
N ASN A 24 -20.95 -24.41 -29.36
CA ASN A 24 -20.95 -25.81 -28.95
C ASN A 24 -21.36 -25.94 -27.47
N LYS A 25 -20.87 -25.04 -26.62
CA LYS A 25 -21.26 -24.95 -25.21
C LYS A 25 -22.74 -24.62 -25.01
N LYS A 26 -23.32 -23.74 -25.83
CA LYS A 26 -24.76 -23.43 -25.81
C LYS A 26 -25.61 -24.62 -26.26
N LYS A 27 -25.10 -25.45 -27.19
CA LYS A 27 -25.78 -26.65 -27.71
C LYS A 27 -25.61 -27.88 -26.80
N GLY A 28 -24.76 -27.81 -25.77
CA GLY A 28 -24.48 -28.91 -24.85
C GLY A 28 -23.62 -30.03 -25.45
N ASP A 29 -22.96 -29.79 -26.60
CA ASP A 29 -22.13 -30.76 -27.29
C ASP A 29 -20.71 -30.80 -26.70
N LYS A 30 -20.53 -31.65 -25.69
CA LYS A 30 -19.27 -31.81 -24.95
C LYS A 30 -18.12 -32.36 -25.81
N GLU A 31 -18.42 -33.12 -26.87
CA GLU A 31 -17.38 -33.68 -27.73
C GLU A 31 -16.84 -32.62 -28.69
N ALA A 32 -17.73 -31.80 -29.27
CA ALA A 32 -17.36 -30.66 -30.09
C ALA A 32 -16.65 -29.56 -29.27
N GLU A 33 -17.04 -29.33 -28.01
CA GLU A 33 -16.33 -28.41 -27.09
C GLU A 33 -14.88 -28.87 -26.86
N LYS A 34 -14.67 -30.17 -26.61
CA LYS A 34 -13.33 -30.73 -26.38
C LYS A 34 -12.42 -30.60 -27.61
N LYS A 35 -12.94 -30.86 -28.82
CA LYS A 35 -12.20 -30.70 -30.08
C LYS A 35 -11.80 -29.23 -30.32
N GLU A 36 -12.71 -28.28 -30.07
CA GLU A 36 -12.41 -26.86 -30.27
C GLU A 36 -11.39 -26.32 -29.25
N ILE A 37 -11.40 -26.83 -28.01
CA ILE A 37 -10.38 -26.51 -26.99
C ILE A 37 -8.99 -27.00 -27.42
N GLU A 38 -8.91 -28.17 -28.08
CA GLU A 38 -7.64 -28.71 -28.58
C GLU A 38 -7.07 -27.86 -29.73
N ILE A 39 -7.93 -27.44 -30.66
CA ILE A 39 -7.59 -26.50 -31.73
C ILE A 39 -7.09 -25.16 -31.16
N LEU A 40 -7.76 -24.61 -30.14
CA LEU A 40 -7.33 -23.36 -29.48
C LEU A 40 -5.95 -23.48 -28.84
N LYS A 41 -5.64 -24.62 -28.21
CA LYS A 41 -4.32 -24.87 -27.62
C LYS A 41 -3.23 -24.85 -28.69
N GLU A 42 -3.49 -25.44 -29.85
CA GLU A 42 -2.53 -25.51 -30.94
C GLU A 42 -2.30 -24.16 -31.63
N ILE A 43 -3.37 -23.37 -31.81
CA ILE A 43 -3.27 -21.98 -32.30
C ILE A 43 -2.43 -21.12 -31.33
N MET A 44 -2.71 -21.20 -30.02
CA MET A 44 -1.96 -20.45 -29.01
C MET A 44 -0.49 -20.84 -28.96
N LYS A 45 -0.18 -22.13 -29.13
CA LYS A 45 1.21 -22.62 -29.19
C LYS A 45 1.96 -22.03 -30.39
N LYS A 46 1.38 -22.11 -31.60
CA LYS A 46 1.97 -21.55 -32.83
C LYS A 46 2.17 -20.03 -32.74
N LYS A 47 1.18 -19.32 -32.17
CA LYS A 47 1.25 -17.87 -31.95
C LYS A 47 2.40 -17.49 -30.99
N ALA A 48 2.60 -18.25 -29.92
CA ALA A 48 3.68 -18.03 -28.97
C ALA A 48 5.07 -18.27 -29.60
N GLU A 49 5.20 -19.26 -30.48
CA GLU A 49 6.44 -19.53 -31.23
C GLU A 49 6.77 -18.39 -32.21
N LEU A 50 5.77 -17.89 -32.94
CA LEU A 50 5.96 -16.76 -33.86
C LEU A 50 6.30 -15.45 -33.15
N LEU A 51 5.67 -15.17 -32.00
CA LEU A 51 6.02 -14.00 -31.18
C LEU A 51 7.46 -14.07 -30.62
N LYS A 52 7.95 -15.27 -30.29
CA LYS A 52 9.36 -15.46 -29.90
C LYS A 52 10.31 -15.20 -31.07
N ARG A 53 9.96 -15.67 -32.27
CA ARG A 53 10.72 -15.40 -33.50
C ARG A 53 10.76 -13.93 -33.85
N LYS A 54 9.61 -13.23 -33.79
CA LYS A 54 9.53 -11.78 -34.01
C LYS A 54 10.44 -11.00 -33.08
N LYS A 55 10.43 -11.32 -31.78
CA LYS A 55 11.33 -10.70 -30.79
C LYS A 55 12.81 -10.97 -31.05
N ALA A 56 13.14 -12.14 -31.62
CA ALA A 56 14.52 -12.45 -32.00
C ALA A 56 14.97 -11.63 -33.22
N GLU A 57 14.10 -11.44 -34.22
CA GLU A 57 14.38 -10.60 -35.39
C GLU A 57 14.49 -9.11 -35.03
N GLU A 58 13.64 -8.60 -34.13
CA GLU A 58 13.72 -7.23 -33.61
C GLU A 58 15.05 -6.99 -32.87
N LYS A 59 15.48 -7.92 -32.03
CA LYS A 59 16.77 -7.85 -31.34
C LYS A 59 17.97 -7.93 -32.29
N ALA A 60 17.88 -8.72 -33.36
CA ALA A 60 18.93 -8.80 -34.36
C ALA A 60 19.08 -7.48 -35.13
N LYS A 61 17.96 -6.84 -35.50
CA LYS A 61 17.95 -5.51 -36.13
C LYS A 61 18.46 -4.40 -35.21
N GLU A 62 18.16 -4.47 -33.91
CA GLU A 62 18.72 -3.53 -32.92
C GLU A 62 20.25 -3.68 -32.78
N ALA A 63 20.76 -4.91 -32.80
CA ALA A 63 22.19 -5.18 -32.72
C ALA A 63 22.97 -4.74 -33.98
N GLU A 64 22.37 -4.88 -35.17
CA GLU A 64 22.95 -4.35 -36.43
C GLU A 64 22.96 -2.81 -36.44
N GLY A 65 21.89 -2.16 -35.97
CA GLY A 65 21.81 -0.70 -35.86
C GLY A 65 22.76 -0.09 -34.81
N GLU A 66 23.14 -0.85 -33.78
CA GLU A 66 24.18 -0.42 -32.82
C GLU A 66 25.61 -0.54 -33.37
N ASN A 67 25.87 -1.53 -34.25
CA ASN A 67 27.18 -1.65 -34.90
C ASN A 67 27.39 -0.57 -35.96
N GLU A 68 26.38 -0.22 -36.76
CA GLU A 68 26.45 0.90 -37.70
C GLU A 68 26.67 2.25 -37.00
N LYS A 69 26.08 2.46 -35.81
CA LYS A 69 26.34 3.65 -34.97
C LYS A 69 27.76 3.67 -34.40
N LYS A 70 28.35 2.52 -34.05
CA LYS A 70 29.75 2.43 -33.58
C LYS A 70 30.76 2.70 -34.70
N ASP A 71 30.46 2.30 -35.93
CA ASP A 71 31.31 2.56 -37.09
C ASP A 71 31.18 4.01 -37.60
N ALA A 72 30.01 4.64 -37.44
CA ALA A 72 29.83 6.07 -37.66
C ALA A 72 30.62 6.93 -36.63
N VAL A 73 30.59 6.55 -35.35
CA VAL A 73 31.33 7.26 -34.28
C VAL A 73 32.86 7.11 -34.42
N LYS A 74 33.35 6.02 -35.03
CA LYS A 74 34.79 5.86 -35.34
C LYS A 74 35.26 6.69 -36.53
N LYS A 75 34.36 7.06 -37.45
CA LYS A 75 34.70 7.89 -38.63
C LYS A 75 34.78 9.39 -38.28
N ASP A 76 33.97 9.87 -37.34
CA ASP A 76 33.99 11.28 -36.89
C ASP A 76 35.07 11.60 -35.84
N ALA A 77 35.66 10.58 -35.19
CA ALA A 77 36.73 10.78 -34.21
C ALA A 77 38.14 10.93 -34.82
N LYS A 78 38.25 11.13 -36.14
CA LYS A 78 39.51 11.25 -36.87
C LYS A 78 39.71 12.64 -37.49
N GLU A 79 39.32 13.69 -36.77
CA GLU A 79 39.80 15.05 -37.02
C GLU A 79 39.74 15.85 -35.72
N LYS A 80 40.88 16.46 -35.36
CA LYS A 80 41.14 17.41 -34.25
C LYS A 80 41.79 16.86 -32.98
N ASP A 81 43.10 17.12 -32.97
CA ASP A 81 44.00 17.47 -31.88
C ASP A 81 44.22 16.52 -30.71
N GLY A 82 45.49 16.08 -30.65
CA GLY A 82 46.08 15.35 -29.56
C GLY A 82 46.53 16.29 -28.44
N LYS A 83 46.21 15.89 -27.21
CA LYS A 83 47.05 16.02 -26.00
C LYS A 83 46.37 15.39 -24.79
N VAL A 84 45.99 14.11 -24.87
CA VAL A 84 45.71 13.27 -23.68
C VAL A 84 46.01 11.81 -24.01
N VAL A 85 47.24 11.50 -24.44
CA VAL A 85 47.69 10.13 -24.67
C VAL A 85 49.01 9.94 -23.95
N GLU A 86 48.97 9.95 -22.62
CA GLU A 86 50.09 9.42 -21.82
C GLU A 86 49.64 8.91 -20.44
N VAL A 87 48.51 9.40 -19.91
CA VAL A 87 47.94 8.88 -18.64
C VAL A 87 47.09 7.61 -18.85
N VAL A 88 46.65 7.30 -20.07
CA VAL A 88 45.73 6.17 -20.34
C VAL A 88 46.48 4.89 -20.76
N GLN A 89 47.78 4.96 -21.08
CA GLN A 89 48.56 3.81 -21.52
C GLN A 89 49.23 3.01 -20.38
N GLY A 90 49.26 3.55 -19.16
CA GLY A 90 49.73 2.82 -17.97
C GLY A 90 48.72 1.83 -17.36
N LEU A 91 47.42 1.95 -17.69
CA LEU A 91 46.35 1.14 -17.08
C LEU A 91 45.89 -0.05 -17.94
N LYS A 92 46.52 -0.30 -19.09
CA LYS A 92 46.12 -1.37 -20.04
C LYS A 92 47.00 -2.62 -20.02
N LYS A 93 47.98 -2.73 -19.12
CA LYS A 93 48.91 -3.88 -19.06
C LYS A 93 48.76 -4.81 -17.85
N GLU A 94 47.65 -4.75 -17.11
CA GLU A 94 47.31 -5.72 -16.05
C GLU A 94 45.91 -6.36 -16.22
N LYS A 95 45.45 -6.54 -17.46
CA LYS A 95 44.26 -7.36 -17.74
C LYS A 95 44.52 -8.33 -18.88
N GLY A 96 45.55 -9.16 -18.70
CA GLY A 96 45.66 -10.45 -19.35
C GLY A 96 45.27 -11.54 -18.34
N GLU A 97 44.36 -12.42 -18.74
CA GLU A 97 44.03 -13.68 -18.06
C GLU A 97 43.32 -13.57 -16.69
N LYS A 98 42.04 -13.17 -16.74
CA LYS A 98 41.03 -13.80 -15.88
C LYS A 98 39.92 -14.34 -16.76
N GLU A 99 39.67 -15.63 -16.61
CA GLU A 99 38.58 -16.38 -17.20
C GLU A 99 37.26 -15.59 -17.09
N LYS A 100 36.45 -15.64 -18.15
CA LYS A 100 35.08 -15.11 -18.13
C LYS A 100 34.21 -15.99 -17.24
N GLU A 101 34.31 -15.82 -15.92
CA GLU A 101 33.16 -16.04 -15.07
C GLU A 101 32.16 -14.92 -15.39
N GLY A 102 31.07 -15.27 -16.05
CA GLY A 102 29.95 -14.36 -16.22
C GLY A 102 29.46 -13.95 -14.84
N SER A 103 29.71 -12.70 -14.44
CA SER A 103 29.15 -12.12 -13.21
C SER A 103 27.64 -11.90 -13.37
N GLY A 104 26.89 -12.99 -13.47
CA GLY A 104 25.45 -12.99 -13.65
C GLY A 104 24.75 -12.85 -12.30
N PHE A 105 24.81 -11.67 -11.67
CA PHE A 105 23.91 -11.39 -10.54
C PHE A 105 22.53 -11.01 -11.07
N THR A 106 21.48 -11.47 -10.39
CA THR A 106 20.10 -11.17 -10.78
C THR A 106 19.69 -9.81 -10.20
N LEU A 107 19.35 -8.86 -11.06
CA LEU A 107 18.75 -7.58 -10.66
C LEU A 107 17.27 -7.78 -10.29
N LYS A 108 17.00 -7.91 -8.99
CA LYS A 108 15.64 -7.96 -8.44
C LYS A 108 15.61 -7.53 -6.98
N THR A 109 14.46 -7.08 -6.52
CA THR A 109 14.19 -6.91 -5.08
C THR A 109 14.05 -8.28 -4.39
N PRO A 110 14.28 -8.37 -3.07
CA PRO A 110 13.97 -9.56 -2.29
C PRO A 110 12.52 -10.02 -2.46
N LYS A 111 12.28 -11.34 -2.40
CA LYS A 111 10.93 -11.91 -2.54
C LYS A 111 9.98 -11.28 -1.52
N GLY A 112 8.84 -10.79 -2.00
CA GLY A 112 7.81 -10.15 -1.17
C GLY A 112 8.08 -8.68 -0.83
N THR A 113 9.07 -8.04 -1.48
CA THR A 113 9.36 -6.61 -1.37
C THR A 113 9.24 -5.95 -2.75
N LYS A 114 9.03 -4.63 -2.79
CA LYS A 114 8.77 -3.88 -4.04
C LYS A 114 9.33 -2.45 -3.93
N ASP A 115 9.85 -1.95 -5.05
CA ASP A 115 10.11 -0.52 -5.26
C ASP A 115 8.83 0.21 -5.68
N TYR A 116 8.63 1.42 -5.18
CA TYR A 116 7.48 2.26 -5.52
C TYR A 116 7.95 3.39 -6.45
N ASP A 117 7.33 3.51 -7.62
CA ASP A 117 7.63 4.59 -8.58
C ASP A 117 7.04 5.93 -8.12
N GLU A 118 7.30 7.00 -8.87
CA GLU A 118 6.85 8.35 -8.51
C GLU A 118 5.31 8.47 -8.40
N ARG A 119 4.56 7.69 -9.17
CA ARG A 119 3.09 7.72 -9.15
C ARG A 119 2.54 6.92 -7.98
N ASP A 120 3.14 5.77 -7.70
CA ASP A 120 2.85 5.00 -6.52
C ASP A 120 3.11 5.85 -5.27
N MET A 121 4.23 6.59 -5.23
CA MET A 121 4.56 7.46 -4.11
C MET A 121 3.59 8.62 -3.93
N ALA A 122 3.11 9.25 -5.01
CA ALA A 122 2.09 10.30 -4.93
C ALA A 122 0.79 9.81 -4.26
N ILE A 123 0.32 8.59 -4.59
CA ILE A 123 -0.85 7.99 -3.94
C ILE A 123 -0.55 7.70 -2.45
N ARG A 124 0.63 7.15 -2.15
CA ARG A 124 1.03 6.85 -0.76
C ARG A 124 1.12 8.11 0.09
N GLU A 125 1.66 9.19 -0.46
CA GLU A 125 1.81 10.46 0.23
C GLU A 125 0.44 11.08 0.55
N LYS A 126 -0.54 10.97 -0.36
CA LYS A 126 -1.94 11.33 -0.09
C LYS A 126 -2.55 10.50 1.05
N ILE A 127 -2.30 9.18 1.07
CA ILE A 127 -2.74 8.31 2.17
C ILE A 127 -2.09 8.76 3.48
N PHE A 128 -0.76 8.84 3.53
CA PHE A 128 -0.02 9.17 4.74
C PHE A 128 -0.33 10.56 5.29
N SER A 129 -0.51 11.55 4.42
CA SER A 129 -0.90 12.91 4.83
C SER A 129 -2.31 12.93 5.45
N THR A 130 -3.26 12.21 4.86
CA THR A 130 -4.62 12.07 5.40
C THR A 130 -4.62 11.39 6.76
N VAL A 131 -3.93 10.25 6.87
CA VAL A 131 -3.77 9.49 8.12
C VAL A 131 -3.13 10.36 9.20
N THR A 132 -2.00 11.00 8.89
CA THR A 132 -1.25 11.86 9.82
C THR A 132 -2.09 13.04 10.30
N ARG A 133 -2.84 13.69 9.39
CA ARG A 133 -3.73 14.80 9.73
C ARG A 133 -4.80 14.36 10.73
N ILE A 134 -5.39 13.18 10.56
CA ILE A 134 -6.43 12.67 11.45
C ILE A 134 -5.85 12.23 12.80
N PHE A 135 -4.69 11.56 12.82
CA PHE A 135 -4.00 11.27 14.07
C PHE A 135 -3.69 12.55 14.87
N LYS A 136 -3.21 13.61 14.21
CA LYS A 136 -2.98 14.91 14.83
C LYS A 136 -4.26 15.61 15.27
N LYS A 137 -5.36 15.50 14.51
CA LYS A 137 -6.69 16.01 14.89
C LYS A 137 -7.16 15.42 16.23
N HIS A 138 -6.81 14.16 16.49
CA HIS A 138 -7.08 13.47 17.75
C HIS A 138 -5.99 13.69 18.82
N GLY A 139 -5.05 14.62 18.61
CA GLY A 139 -4.04 15.00 19.60
C GLY A 139 -2.96 13.93 19.84
N ALA A 140 -2.79 12.95 18.95
CA ALA A 140 -1.71 11.98 19.07
C ALA A 140 -0.36 12.60 18.70
N THR A 141 0.65 12.28 19.49
CA THR A 141 2.06 12.62 19.24
C THR A 141 2.74 11.51 18.44
N THR A 142 3.89 11.78 17.83
CA THR A 142 4.62 10.75 17.06
C THR A 142 5.88 10.31 17.80
N ILE A 143 6.19 9.03 17.67
CA ILE A 143 7.46 8.43 18.10
C ILE A 143 8.02 7.62 16.93
N ASP A 144 9.30 7.25 17.02
CA ASP A 144 9.89 6.26 16.13
C ASP A 144 10.77 5.30 16.95
N THR A 145 10.86 4.05 16.49
CA THR A 145 11.67 3.01 17.12
C THR A 145 12.64 2.42 16.09
N PRO A 146 13.76 1.82 16.54
CA PRO A 146 14.64 1.07 15.64
C PRO A 146 13.89 0.03 14.80
N VAL A 147 14.42 -0.26 13.61
CA VAL A 147 13.81 -1.24 12.69
C VAL A 147 13.96 -2.69 13.17
N PHE A 148 14.97 -2.95 14.01
CA PHE A 148 15.18 -4.21 14.70
C PHE A 148 15.15 -4.01 16.21
N GLU A 149 14.65 -5.02 16.91
CA GLU A 149 14.63 -5.11 18.37
C GLU A 149 15.52 -6.28 18.80
N LEU A 150 15.90 -6.33 20.08
CA LEU A 150 16.49 -7.55 20.63
C LEU A 150 15.53 -8.72 20.41
N LYS A 151 16.07 -9.87 20.00
CA LYS A 151 15.25 -11.06 19.66
C LYS A 151 14.33 -11.48 20.79
N GLU A 152 14.79 -11.36 22.03
CA GLU A 152 14.03 -11.69 23.24
C GLU A 152 12.82 -10.78 23.47
N ILE A 153 12.83 -9.54 22.96
CA ILE A 153 11.71 -8.60 23.08
C ILE A 153 10.52 -9.10 22.24
N LEU A 154 10.81 -9.69 21.08
CA LEU A 154 9.79 -10.20 20.15
C LEU A 154 9.38 -11.64 20.44
N ALA A 155 10.18 -12.39 21.20
CA ALA A 155 9.94 -13.80 21.47
C ALA A 155 8.67 -14.04 22.31
N GLY A 156 7.82 -14.98 21.85
CA GLY A 156 6.64 -15.43 22.60
C GLY A 156 5.49 -14.42 22.67
N LYS A 157 5.54 -13.31 21.93
CA LYS A 157 4.48 -12.28 21.92
C LYS A 157 3.39 -12.50 20.87
N TYR A 158 3.71 -13.28 19.84
CA TYR A 158 2.88 -13.41 18.62
C TYR A 158 2.30 -14.82 18.42
N GLY A 159 2.36 -15.69 19.43
CA GLY A 159 1.85 -17.06 19.29
C GLY A 159 2.50 -17.82 18.14
N GLU A 160 1.68 -18.45 17.29
CA GLU A 160 2.10 -19.19 16.10
C GLU A 160 2.86 -18.32 15.08
N ASP A 161 2.56 -17.02 15.03
CA ASP A 161 3.18 -16.07 14.09
C ASP A 161 4.63 -15.75 14.42
N SER A 162 5.11 -16.10 15.62
CA SER A 162 6.51 -15.90 16.03
C SER A 162 7.52 -16.56 15.08
N LYS A 163 7.11 -17.63 14.37
CA LYS A 163 7.93 -18.34 13.38
C LYS A 163 8.19 -17.51 12.11
N LEU A 164 7.45 -16.43 11.92
CA LEU A 164 7.49 -15.59 10.73
C LEU A 164 8.41 -14.36 10.90
N ILE A 165 9.15 -14.27 12.00
CA ILE A 165 10.07 -13.15 12.26
C ILE A 165 11.36 -13.31 11.44
N TYR A 166 11.89 -12.18 10.95
CA TYR A 166 13.21 -12.10 10.33
C TYR A 166 14.28 -11.90 11.40
N ASP A 167 15.14 -12.89 11.58
CA ASP A 167 16.33 -12.78 12.44
C ASP A 167 17.52 -12.22 11.65
N LEU A 168 18.34 -11.40 12.29
CA LEU A 168 19.62 -10.97 11.74
C LEU A 168 20.67 -12.07 11.94
N GLU A 169 21.71 -12.04 11.09
CA GLU A 169 22.85 -12.95 11.21
C GLU A 169 23.64 -12.63 12.49
N ASP A 170 24.12 -13.68 13.16
CA ASP A 170 24.97 -13.53 14.34
C ASP A 170 26.38 -13.12 13.91
N GLN A 171 26.75 -11.88 14.26
CA GLN A 171 28.05 -11.29 13.96
C GLN A 171 28.91 -11.10 15.23
N GLY A 172 28.61 -11.84 16.31
CA GLY A 172 29.34 -11.78 17.58
C GLY A 172 28.83 -10.75 18.57
N GLY A 173 27.63 -10.20 18.34
CA GLY A 173 26.99 -9.19 19.18
C GLY A 173 25.63 -9.63 19.73
N GLU A 174 24.77 -8.65 20.00
CA GLU A 174 23.40 -8.90 20.45
C GLU A 174 22.56 -9.56 19.35
N LYS A 175 21.73 -10.53 19.73
CA LYS A 175 20.82 -11.20 18.80
C LYS A 175 19.62 -10.31 18.55
N CYS A 176 19.49 -9.82 17.32
CA CYS A 176 18.42 -8.91 16.92
C CYS A 176 17.50 -9.54 15.87
N SER A 177 16.28 -9.04 15.81
CA SER A 177 15.27 -9.44 14.85
C SER A 177 14.51 -8.21 14.35
N LEU A 178 14.11 -8.22 13.07
CA LEU A 178 13.29 -7.13 12.51
C LEU A 178 11.92 -7.11 13.18
N ARG A 179 11.40 -5.91 13.46
CA ARG A 179 10.08 -5.74 14.08
C ARG A 179 8.97 -6.34 13.20
N TYR A 180 8.13 -7.17 13.84
CA TYR A 180 6.98 -7.84 13.20
C TYR A 180 5.76 -6.91 13.10
N ASP A 181 5.62 -6.02 14.08
CA ASP A 181 4.60 -4.97 14.19
C ASP A 181 5.18 -3.71 14.87
N LEU A 182 4.32 -2.71 15.14
CA LEU A 182 4.69 -1.51 15.91
C LEU A 182 4.19 -1.55 17.37
N THR A 183 3.27 -2.45 17.70
CA THR A 183 2.69 -2.60 19.04
C THR A 183 3.70 -3.09 20.08
N VAL A 184 4.47 -4.14 19.77
CA VAL A 184 5.46 -4.68 20.72
C VAL A 184 6.62 -3.69 20.95
N PRO A 185 7.21 -3.06 19.92
CA PRO A 185 8.14 -1.94 20.11
C PRO A 185 7.56 -0.81 20.97
N PHE A 186 6.27 -0.50 20.83
CA PHE A 186 5.62 0.51 21.66
C PHE A 186 5.46 0.08 23.12
N ALA A 187 5.06 -1.16 23.38
CA ALA A 187 4.96 -1.68 24.75
C ALA A 187 6.33 -1.68 25.46
N ARG A 188 7.39 -2.08 24.74
CA ARG A 188 8.77 -1.96 25.21
C ARG A 188 9.16 -0.49 25.45
N TYR A 189 8.79 0.44 24.56
CA TYR A 189 9.06 1.87 24.70
C TYR A 189 8.46 2.45 25.99
N LEU A 190 7.19 2.14 26.26
CA LEU A 190 6.52 2.56 27.49
C LEU A 190 7.23 2.01 28.73
N ALA A 191 7.59 0.72 28.72
CA ALA A 191 8.24 0.06 29.85
C ALA A 191 9.64 0.62 30.12
N GLU A 192 10.48 0.74 29.08
CA GLU A 192 11.84 1.27 29.17
C GLU A 192 11.86 2.70 29.73
N ASN A 193 10.92 3.54 29.28
CA ASN A 193 10.88 4.96 29.65
C ASN A 193 9.97 5.23 30.86
N SER A 194 9.42 4.19 31.49
CA SER A 194 8.50 4.30 32.63
C SER A 194 7.29 5.23 32.35
N ILE A 195 6.79 5.21 31.11
CA ILE A 195 5.66 6.05 30.68
C ILE A 195 4.35 5.31 30.98
N THR A 196 3.50 5.89 31.81
CA THR A 196 2.21 5.29 32.21
C THR A 196 1.03 5.71 31.35
N ASN A 197 1.14 6.83 30.64
CA ASN A 197 0.09 7.36 29.78
C ASN A 197 0.68 8.04 28.55
N LEU A 198 0.19 7.67 27.37
CA LEU A 198 0.62 8.26 26.11
C LEU A 198 -0.41 8.00 25.02
N LYS A 199 -0.80 9.04 24.30
CA LYS A 199 -1.55 8.93 23.06
C LYS A 199 -0.61 9.21 21.89
N ARG A 200 -0.34 8.20 21.07
CA ARG A 200 0.67 8.27 20.01
C ARG A 200 0.22 7.68 18.68
N TYR A 201 0.88 8.10 17.62
CA TYR A 201 0.85 7.41 16.34
C TYR A 201 2.26 7.07 15.85
N HIS A 202 2.40 5.99 15.08
CA HIS A 202 3.65 5.56 14.48
C HIS A 202 3.36 5.04 13.06
N ILE A 203 4.06 5.60 12.07
CA ILE A 203 3.92 5.21 10.66
C ILE A 203 5.27 4.66 10.19
N ALA A 204 5.34 3.35 10.00
CA ALA A 204 6.61 2.68 9.78
C ALA A 204 6.43 1.35 9.03
N LYS A 205 7.52 0.91 8.39
CA LYS A 205 7.60 -0.43 7.80
C LYS A 205 7.77 -1.50 8.87
N VAL A 206 7.16 -2.66 8.61
CA VAL A 206 7.27 -3.89 9.39
C VAL A 206 7.56 -5.09 8.49
N TYR A 207 8.05 -6.17 9.10
CA TYR A 207 8.66 -7.28 8.37
C TYR A 207 8.09 -8.62 8.82
N ARG A 208 7.49 -9.36 7.88
CA ARG A 208 6.88 -10.67 8.15
C ARG A 208 7.29 -11.66 7.07
N ARG A 209 7.81 -12.83 7.42
CA ARG A 209 8.25 -13.90 6.50
C ARG A 209 7.08 -14.67 5.89
N ASP A 210 5.95 -14.01 5.72
CA ASP A 210 4.71 -14.58 5.25
C ASP A 210 4.84 -15.08 3.79
N ASN A 211 3.88 -15.87 3.32
CA ASN A 211 3.78 -16.29 1.93
C ASN A 211 3.17 -15.14 1.11
N PRO A 212 3.98 -14.40 0.31
CA PRO A 212 3.50 -13.18 -0.32
C PRO A 212 2.47 -13.48 -1.40
N ALA A 213 1.42 -12.64 -1.46
CA ALA A 213 0.45 -12.61 -2.54
C ALA A 213 0.40 -11.17 -3.08
N MET A 214 1.34 -10.85 -3.98
CA MET A 214 1.60 -9.49 -4.45
C MET A 214 0.37 -8.83 -5.07
N ASN A 215 -0.43 -9.62 -5.81
CA ASN A 215 -1.68 -9.17 -6.43
C ASN A 215 -2.82 -8.89 -5.44
N ARG A 216 -2.69 -9.36 -4.18
CA ARG A 216 -3.67 -9.16 -3.10
C ARG A 216 -3.13 -8.25 -1.99
N GLY A 217 -2.04 -7.52 -2.25
CA GLY A 217 -1.43 -6.57 -1.31
C GLY A 217 -0.77 -7.23 -0.09
N ARG A 218 -0.40 -8.51 -0.18
CA ARG A 218 0.27 -9.24 0.92
C ARG A 218 1.77 -9.32 0.65
N PHE A 219 2.53 -8.53 1.38
CA PHE A 219 3.97 -8.38 1.24
C PHE A 219 4.72 -8.91 2.47
N ARG A 220 6.04 -9.00 2.35
CA ARG A 220 6.95 -9.33 3.46
C ARG A 220 7.54 -8.10 4.13
N GLU A 221 7.63 -6.99 3.38
CA GLU A 221 7.89 -5.65 3.88
C GLU A 221 6.68 -4.79 3.51
N PHE A 222 6.09 -4.11 4.48
CA PHE A 222 4.95 -3.21 4.24
C PHE A 222 4.81 -2.18 5.36
N TYR A 223 4.07 -1.10 5.09
CA TYR A 223 3.76 -0.11 6.12
C TYR A 223 2.58 -0.50 7.01
N GLN A 224 2.73 -0.21 8.29
CA GLN A 224 1.64 -0.05 9.23
C GLN A 224 1.53 1.43 9.63
N CYS A 225 0.29 1.86 9.91
CA CYS A 225 0.01 3.16 10.50
C CYS A 225 -0.78 2.92 11.78
N ASP A 226 -0.09 2.97 12.91
CA ASP A 226 -0.64 2.61 14.20
C ASP A 226 -0.98 3.87 15.00
N PHE A 227 -2.09 3.82 15.72
CA PHE A 227 -2.52 4.83 16.68
C PHE A 227 -2.96 4.13 17.95
N ASP A 228 -2.39 4.54 19.08
CA ASP A 228 -2.58 3.84 20.34
C ASP A 228 -2.73 4.83 21.49
N ILE A 229 -3.59 4.45 22.43
CA ILE A 229 -3.86 5.16 23.68
C ILE A 229 -3.47 4.23 24.82
N ALA A 230 -2.40 4.59 25.51
CA ALA A 230 -1.92 3.94 26.71
C ALA A 230 -2.33 4.74 27.95
N GLY A 231 -2.76 4.05 28.99
CA GLY A 231 -3.10 4.62 30.30
C GLY A 231 -4.36 4.02 30.90
N LEU A 232 -4.52 4.24 32.21
CA LEU A 232 -5.73 3.87 32.94
C LEU A 232 -6.78 4.98 32.79
N TYR A 233 -7.91 4.64 32.17
CA TYR A 233 -9.03 5.55 31.92
C TYR A 233 -10.35 4.84 32.23
N ASP A 234 -11.44 5.60 32.24
CA ASP A 234 -12.77 5.04 32.37
C ASP A 234 -13.12 4.13 31.18
N PRO A 235 -13.95 3.09 31.40
CA PRO A 235 -14.17 2.02 30.43
C PRO A 235 -14.66 2.54 29.08
N MET A 236 -14.16 1.93 28.00
CA MET A 236 -14.63 2.07 26.62
C MET A 236 -14.47 3.45 25.96
N ILE A 237 -14.10 4.50 26.68
CA ILE A 237 -13.90 5.84 26.09
C ILE A 237 -12.74 5.83 25.07
N PRO A 238 -11.53 5.32 25.41
CA PRO A 238 -10.43 5.29 24.45
C PRO A 238 -10.68 4.30 23.28
N ASP A 239 -11.41 3.22 23.57
CA ASP A 239 -11.79 2.20 22.58
C ASP A 239 -12.71 2.80 21.51
N ALA A 240 -13.70 3.61 21.94
CA ALA A 240 -14.59 4.34 21.06
C ALA A 240 -13.83 5.41 20.24
N GLU A 241 -12.87 6.14 20.85
CA GLU A 241 -12.02 7.08 20.11
C GLU A 241 -11.20 6.36 19.02
N GLY A 242 -10.63 5.19 19.30
CA GLY A 242 -9.90 4.40 18.31
C GLY A 242 -10.75 4.06 17.09
N LEU A 243 -11.98 3.58 17.30
CA LEU A 243 -12.93 3.28 16.22
C LEU A 243 -13.37 4.54 15.46
N ARG A 244 -13.51 5.68 16.14
CA ARG A 244 -13.76 6.97 15.48
C ARG A 244 -12.59 7.39 14.59
N VAL A 245 -11.36 7.30 15.08
CA VAL A 245 -10.13 7.59 14.30
C VAL A 245 -10.07 6.71 13.06
N MET A 246 -10.29 5.40 13.22
CA MET A 246 -10.34 4.46 12.10
C MET A 246 -11.39 4.87 11.07
N THR A 247 -12.61 5.19 11.52
CA THR A 247 -13.71 5.61 10.64
C THR A 247 -13.36 6.86 9.84
N GLU A 248 -12.87 7.91 10.51
CA GLU A 248 -12.47 9.16 9.86
C GLU A 248 -11.36 8.93 8.82
N ILE A 249 -10.41 8.03 9.08
CA ILE A 249 -9.34 7.69 8.15
C ILE A 249 -9.90 7.01 6.91
N LEU A 250 -10.74 5.99 7.09
CA LEU A 250 -11.29 5.23 5.97
C LEU A 250 -12.20 6.09 5.09
N GLU A 251 -13.00 6.97 5.69
CA GLU A 251 -13.82 7.95 4.96
C GLU A 251 -12.96 9.04 4.31
N GLY A 252 -11.95 9.56 5.00
CA GLY A 252 -11.06 10.60 4.47
C GLY A 252 -10.18 10.13 3.31
N ILE A 253 -9.87 8.83 3.23
CA ILE A 253 -9.15 8.22 2.11
C ILE A 253 -10.10 7.84 0.95
N ASP A 254 -11.41 7.80 1.20
CA ASP A 254 -12.43 7.33 0.27
C ASP A 254 -12.22 5.87 -0.21
N VAL A 255 -12.19 4.94 0.75
CA VAL A 255 -12.11 3.50 0.44
C VAL A 255 -13.42 2.94 -0.15
N GLY A 256 -14.48 3.75 -0.27
CA GLY A 256 -15.84 3.31 -0.59
C GLY A 256 -16.55 2.69 0.61
N ASP A 257 -17.58 1.88 0.37
CA ASP A 257 -18.36 1.26 1.45
C ASP A 257 -17.55 0.23 2.24
N PHE A 258 -17.53 0.38 3.56
CA PHE A 258 -16.88 -0.54 4.49
C PHE A 258 -17.76 -0.82 5.70
N VAL A 259 -17.45 -1.91 6.40
CA VAL A 259 -18.00 -2.27 7.71
C VAL A 259 -16.85 -2.53 8.67
N ILE A 260 -17.01 -2.10 9.92
CA ILE A 260 -16.12 -2.39 11.03
C ILE A 260 -16.77 -3.49 11.87
N LYS A 261 -16.23 -4.69 11.75
CA LYS A 261 -16.59 -5.79 12.65
C LYS A 261 -15.97 -5.53 14.00
N ILE A 262 -16.75 -5.72 15.07
CA ILE A 262 -16.28 -5.62 16.45
C ILE A 262 -16.66 -6.88 17.22
N ASN A 263 -15.83 -7.27 18.18
CA ASN A 263 -16.10 -8.35 19.13
C ASN A 263 -15.28 -8.12 20.41
N HIS A 264 -15.42 -8.99 21.41
CA HIS A 264 -14.73 -8.86 22.69
C HIS A 264 -14.12 -10.20 23.13
N ARG A 265 -12.84 -10.19 23.55
CA ARG A 265 -12.10 -11.40 23.93
C ARG A 265 -12.77 -12.18 25.06
N LYS A 266 -13.25 -11.49 26.09
CA LYS A 266 -14.01 -12.13 27.19
C LYS A 266 -15.29 -12.84 26.75
N ILE A 267 -15.98 -12.32 25.72
CA ILE A 267 -17.18 -12.97 25.16
C ILE A 267 -16.76 -14.23 24.41
N LEU A 268 -15.71 -14.17 23.59
CA LEU A 268 -15.16 -15.33 22.89
C LEU A 268 -14.72 -16.44 23.85
N ASP A 269 -13.93 -16.09 24.87
CA ASP A 269 -13.43 -17.07 25.84
C ASP A 269 -14.58 -17.68 26.66
N GLY A 270 -15.56 -16.86 27.09
CA GLY A 270 -16.74 -17.36 27.79
C GLY A 270 -17.67 -18.20 26.92
N MET A 271 -17.81 -17.87 25.62
CA MET A 271 -18.51 -18.69 24.64
C MET A 271 -17.84 -20.07 24.49
N PHE A 272 -16.52 -20.11 24.35
CA PHE A 272 -15.78 -21.38 24.28
C PHE A 272 -15.94 -22.21 25.55
N GLU A 273 -15.90 -21.58 26.73
CA GLU A 273 -16.15 -22.23 28.01
C GLU A 273 -17.54 -22.85 28.07
N VAL A 274 -18.58 -22.08 27.74
CA VAL A 274 -19.99 -22.54 27.72
C VAL A 274 -20.22 -23.65 26.71
N CYS A 275 -19.55 -23.61 25.55
CA CYS A 275 -19.62 -24.68 24.57
C CYS A 275 -18.92 -25.96 25.02
N GLY A 276 -18.05 -25.91 26.04
CA GLY A 276 -17.29 -27.06 26.56
C GLY A 276 -15.92 -27.24 25.89
N VAL A 277 -15.33 -26.18 25.37
CA VAL A 277 -13.94 -26.21 24.88
C VAL A 277 -12.99 -26.32 26.09
N PRO A 278 -11.96 -27.18 26.05
CA PRO A 278 -10.91 -27.17 27.06
C PRO A 278 -10.09 -25.87 27.05
N ALA A 279 -9.76 -25.34 28.23
CA ALA A 279 -9.06 -24.05 28.36
C ALA A 279 -7.71 -24.00 27.62
N ASP A 280 -6.97 -25.11 27.59
CA ASP A 280 -5.71 -25.28 26.86
C ASP A 280 -5.87 -25.22 25.34
N LYS A 281 -7.10 -25.40 24.83
CA LYS A 281 -7.42 -25.35 23.40
C LYS A 281 -8.04 -24.03 22.94
N PHE A 282 -8.35 -23.08 23.84
CA PHE A 282 -9.04 -21.82 23.49
C PHE A 282 -8.38 -21.07 22.34
N ARG A 283 -7.05 -20.96 22.36
CA ARG A 283 -6.28 -20.26 21.31
C ARG A 283 -6.30 -21.00 19.98
N GLN A 284 -6.15 -22.32 20.01
CA GLN A 284 -6.24 -23.14 18.81
C GLN A 284 -7.63 -23.03 18.19
N ILE A 285 -8.69 -23.13 18.98
CA ILE A 285 -10.07 -23.02 18.48
C ILE A 285 -10.37 -21.61 17.98
N SER A 286 -9.94 -20.55 18.69
CA SER A 286 -10.01 -19.16 18.21
C SER A 286 -9.37 -18.98 16.83
N SER A 287 -8.22 -19.61 16.59
CA SER A 287 -7.53 -19.60 15.28
C SER A 287 -8.32 -20.33 14.19
N ALA A 288 -9.09 -21.38 14.51
CA ALA A 288 -10.00 -22.01 13.55
C ALA A 288 -11.17 -21.09 13.21
N VAL A 289 -11.82 -20.50 14.22
CA VAL A 289 -12.96 -19.58 14.05
C VAL A 289 -12.59 -18.38 13.20
N ASP A 290 -11.38 -17.82 13.36
CA ASP A 290 -10.89 -16.69 12.54
C ASP A 290 -10.91 -16.98 11.03
N LYS A 291 -10.78 -18.25 10.63
CA LYS A 291 -10.78 -18.65 9.22
C LYS A 291 -12.17 -18.63 8.58
N LEU A 292 -13.25 -18.41 9.34
CA LEU A 292 -14.61 -18.25 8.80
C LEU A 292 -14.75 -17.05 7.84
N ASP A 293 -13.79 -16.12 7.86
CA ASP A 293 -13.71 -15.03 6.87
C ASP A 293 -13.35 -15.52 5.45
N LYS A 294 -12.78 -16.72 5.32
CA LYS A 294 -12.26 -17.28 4.06
C LYS A 294 -12.75 -18.69 3.76
N MET A 295 -13.13 -19.45 4.78
CA MET A 295 -13.51 -20.86 4.70
C MET A 295 -14.98 -21.03 5.10
N SER A 296 -15.61 -22.09 4.60
CA SER A 296 -16.98 -22.42 5.02
C SER A 296 -17.00 -22.94 6.45
N TRP A 297 -18.17 -22.90 7.08
CA TRP A 297 -18.36 -23.47 8.42
C TRP A 297 -17.97 -24.95 8.47
N GLU A 298 -18.28 -25.72 7.43
CA GLU A 298 -17.97 -27.15 7.34
C GLU A 298 -16.46 -27.41 7.37
N ASP A 299 -15.68 -26.61 6.65
CA ASP A 299 -14.22 -26.76 6.63
C ASP A 299 -13.59 -26.30 7.96
N VAL A 300 -14.09 -25.23 8.56
CA VAL A 300 -13.66 -24.78 9.89
C VAL A 300 -14.03 -25.79 10.97
N LYS A 301 -15.22 -26.40 10.90
CA LYS A 301 -15.64 -27.48 11.80
C LYS A 301 -14.71 -28.68 11.70
N LYS A 302 -14.35 -29.12 10.49
CA LYS A 302 -13.40 -30.22 10.27
C LYS A 302 -12.03 -29.90 10.86
N GLU A 303 -11.52 -28.68 10.69
CA GLU A 303 -10.26 -28.28 11.33
C GLU A 303 -10.33 -28.38 12.86
N MET A 304 -11.44 -27.91 13.46
CA MET A 304 -11.64 -28.00 14.91
C MET A 304 -11.69 -29.45 15.39
N THR A 305 -12.36 -30.35 14.66
CA THR A 305 -12.52 -31.75 15.07
C THR A 305 -11.30 -32.60 14.74
N ASP A 306 -10.87 -32.58 13.49
CA ASP A 306 -9.93 -33.56 12.93
C ASP A 306 -8.48 -33.19 13.24
N GLU A 307 -8.16 -31.89 13.23
CA GLU A 307 -6.79 -31.40 13.46
C GLU A 307 -6.57 -30.96 14.91
N LYS A 308 -7.56 -30.30 15.52
CA LYS A 308 -7.46 -29.74 16.88
C LYS A 308 -8.08 -30.65 17.95
N GLY A 309 -8.69 -31.75 17.54
CA GLY A 309 -9.22 -32.79 18.45
C GLY A 309 -10.34 -32.28 19.35
N LEU A 310 -11.22 -31.43 18.84
CA LEU A 310 -12.44 -30.99 19.52
C LEU A 310 -13.57 -31.98 19.27
N ALA A 311 -14.44 -32.20 20.25
CA ALA A 311 -15.59 -33.06 20.05
C ALA A 311 -16.59 -32.42 19.05
N PRO A 312 -17.19 -33.20 18.11
CA PRO A 312 -18.08 -32.63 17.10
C PRO A 312 -19.28 -31.86 17.65
N ASP A 313 -19.85 -32.29 18.78
CA ASP A 313 -20.97 -31.62 19.45
C ASP A 313 -20.57 -30.26 20.05
N VAL A 314 -19.33 -30.15 20.56
CA VAL A 314 -18.76 -28.87 21.03
C VAL A 314 -18.60 -27.92 19.85
N ALA A 315 -18.08 -28.41 18.72
CA ALA A 315 -17.94 -27.62 17.51
C ALA A 315 -19.30 -27.14 16.98
N ASP A 316 -20.33 -27.98 17.00
CA ASP A 316 -21.69 -27.58 16.61
C ASP A 316 -22.26 -26.47 17.51
N ARG A 317 -22.04 -26.54 18.83
CA ARG A 317 -22.44 -25.46 19.75
C ARG A 317 -21.73 -24.13 19.44
N ILE A 318 -20.44 -24.16 19.13
CA ILE A 318 -19.70 -22.96 18.68
C ILE A 318 -20.34 -22.39 17.41
N GLY A 319 -20.75 -23.27 16.49
CA GLY A 319 -21.40 -22.92 15.22
C GLY A 319 -22.65 -22.07 15.38
N GLU A 320 -23.42 -22.28 16.44
CA GLU A 320 -24.62 -21.50 16.70
C GLU A 320 -24.30 -20.08 17.15
N TYR A 321 -23.22 -19.88 17.92
CA TYR A 321 -22.80 -18.55 18.36
C TYR A 321 -22.10 -17.74 17.26
N VAL A 322 -21.19 -18.34 16.49
CA VAL A 322 -20.38 -17.60 15.49
C VAL A 322 -21.21 -17.07 14.32
N LYS A 323 -22.45 -17.55 14.14
CA LYS A 323 -23.41 -17.02 13.16
C LYS A 323 -24.07 -15.71 13.62
N LEU A 324 -24.01 -15.41 14.93
CA LEU A 324 -24.67 -14.26 15.51
C LEU A 324 -23.89 -12.97 15.18
N LYS A 325 -24.62 -12.02 14.60
CA LYS A 325 -24.13 -10.68 14.29
C LYS A 325 -25.27 -9.68 14.35
N GLY A 326 -24.97 -8.44 14.71
CA GLY A 326 -25.96 -7.38 14.87
C GLY A 326 -25.36 -6.08 15.39
N SER A 327 -26.15 -5.35 16.16
CA SER A 327 -25.77 -4.13 16.88
C SER A 327 -26.10 -4.27 18.38
N SER A 328 -26.76 -3.27 18.97
CA SER A 328 -27.06 -3.21 20.40
C SER A 328 -27.99 -4.34 20.87
N GLU A 329 -28.92 -4.78 20.02
CA GLU A 329 -29.86 -5.88 20.29
C GLU A 329 -29.16 -7.23 20.53
N LEU A 330 -27.94 -7.39 19.99
CA LEU A 330 -27.14 -8.59 20.23
C LEU A 330 -26.66 -8.66 21.68
N CYS A 331 -26.42 -7.52 22.34
CA CYS A 331 -26.06 -7.50 23.76
C CYS A 331 -27.18 -8.08 24.63
N ASP A 332 -28.44 -7.81 24.28
CA ASP A 332 -29.60 -8.32 25.02
C ASP A 332 -29.82 -9.81 24.75
N THR A 333 -29.60 -10.23 23.50
CA THR A 333 -29.61 -11.65 23.11
C THR A 333 -28.56 -12.46 23.90
N LEU A 334 -27.33 -11.95 23.98
CA LEU A 334 -26.25 -12.63 24.72
C LEU A 334 -26.48 -12.58 26.24
N ALA A 335 -27.06 -11.51 26.77
CA ALA A 335 -27.40 -11.40 28.18
C ALA A 335 -28.54 -12.36 28.60
N ALA A 336 -29.43 -12.71 27.67
CA ALA A 336 -30.52 -13.65 27.90
C ALA A 336 -30.12 -15.12 27.65
N ASP A 337 -28.95 -15.37 27.05
CA ASP A 337 -28.46 -16.73 26.80
C ASP A 337 -28.19 -17.48 28.11
N ALA A 338 -28.75 -18.68 28.25
CA ALA A 338 -28.75 -19.43 29.51
C ALA A 338 -27.35 -19.88 29.97
N GLY A 339 -26.39 -19.97 29.05
CA GLY A 339 -25.00 -20.32 29.34
C GLY A 339 -24.15 -19.08 29.63
N LEU A 340 -24.15 -18.12 28.70
CA LEU A 340 -23.35 -16.89 28.80
C LEU A 340 -23.76 -16.01 29.97
N SER A 341 -25.06 -15.92 30.30
CA SER A 341 -25.56 -15.15 31.45
C SER A 341 -24.98 -15.58 32.80
N LYS A 342 -24.50 -16.82 32.90
CA LYS A 342 -23.84 -17.36 34.10
C LYS A 342 -22.33 -17.22 34.07
N ASN A 343 -21.76 -16.86 32.92
CA ASN A 343 -20.33 -16.62 32.78
C ASN A 343 -20.02 -15.15 33.07
N ALA A 344 -19.47 -14.88 34.27
CA ALA A 344 -19.17 -13.53 34.71
C ALA A 344 -18.21 -12.77 33.78
N ASN A 345 -17.26 -13.49 33.15
CA ASN A 345 -16.31 -12.87 32.24
C ASN A 345 -17.00 -12.45 30.94
N ALA A 346 -17.82 -13.33 30.35
CA ALA A 346 -18.62 -13.01 29.17
C ALA A 346 -19.55 -11.83 29.42
N MET A 347 -20.25 -11.82 30.57
CA MET A 347 -21.17 -10.73 30.93
C MET A 347 -20.46 -9.38 31.08
N LYS A 348 -19.25 -9.35 31.66
CA LYS A 348 -18.43 -8.13 31.66
C LYS A 348 -18.11 -7.67 30.24
N GLY A 349 -17.81 -8.61 29.33
CA GLY A 349 -17.62 -8.28 27.92
C GLY A 349 -18.89 -7.73 27.26
N VAL A 350 -20.07 -8.28 27.57
CA VAL A 350 -21.35 -7.78 27.05
C VAL A 350 -21.66 -6.37 27.58
N GLU A 351 -21.35 -6.09 28.85
CA GLU A 351 -21.46 -4.75 29.44
C GLU A 351 -20.52 -3.75 28.76
N ASP A 352 -19.26 -4.12 28.57
CA ASP A 352 -18.24 -3.34 27.85
C ASP A 352 -18.74 -3.03 26.41
N MET A 353 -19.29 -4.03 25.69
CA MET A 353 -19.82 -3.84 24.34
C MET A 353 -21.07 -2.96 24.28
N ARG A 354 -21.98 -3.09 25.26
CA ARG A 354 -23.17 -2.23 25.35
C ARG A 354 -22.76 -0.77 25.54
N LEU A 355 -21.81 -0.51 26.43
CA LEU A 355 -21.29 0.84 26.67
C LEU A 355 -20.57 1.40 25.43
N LEU A 356 -19.75 0.58 24.78
CA LEU A 356 -19.06 0.96 23.54
C LEU A 356 -20.06 1.37 22.46
N LEU A 357 -21.10 0.57 22.21
CA LEU A 357 -22.10 0.86 21.18
C LEU A 357 -22.84 2.19 21.44
N GLN A 358 -23.11 2.52 22.71
CA GLN A 358 -23.66 3.84 23.08
C GLN A 358 -22.71 4.98 22.73
N TYR A 359 -21.42 4.84 23.03
CA TYR A 359 -20.42 5.87 22.69
C TYR A 359 -20.23 6.00 21.17
N LEU A 360 -20.27 4.89 20.43
CA LEU A 360 -20.17 4.89 18.98
C LEU A 360 -21.39 5.55 18.31
N ASP A 361 -22.57 5.49 18.92
CA ASP A 361 -23.75 6.23 18.46
C ASP A 361 -23.52 7.75 18.56
N VAL A 362 -23.08 8.21 19.74
CA VAL A 362 -22.75 9.63 19.98
C VAL A 362 -21.63 10.12 19.04
N LEU A 363 -20.64 9.28 18.76
CA LEU A 363 -19.54 9.59 17.85
C LEU A 363 -19.90 9.42 16.36
N GLY A 364 -21.15 9.02 16.04
CA GLY A 364 -21.63 8.84 14.67
C GLY A 364 -20.95 7.69 13.91
N VAL A 365 -20.41 6.71 14.63
CA VAL A 365 -19.69 5.54 14.07
C VAL A 365 -20.60 4.32 13.97
N LEU A 366 -21.64 4.23 14.81
CA LEU A 366 -22.54 3.06 14.90
C LEU A 366 -23.06 2.53 13.54
N PRO A 367 -23.42 3.37 12.54
CA PRO A 367 -23.89 2.87 11.23
C PRO A 367 -22.86 2.05 10.44
N ARG A 368 -21.57 2.19 10.75
CA ARG A 368 -20.47 1.44 10.12
C ARG A 368 -20.12 0.16 10.86
N VAL A 369 -20.76 -0.13 12.00
CA VAL A 369 -20.32 -1.17 12.93
C VAL A 369 -21.21 -2.40 12.84
N SER A 370 -20.58 -3.58 12.91
CA SER A 370 -21.25 -4.86 13.09
C SER A 370 -20.62 -5.59 14.26
N PHE A 371 -21.39 -5.82 15.33
CA PHE A 371 -20.99 -6.73 16.39
C PHE A 371 -21.11 -8.15 15.84
N ASP A 372 -20.00 -8.86 15.67
CA ASP A 372 -19.90 -10.13 14.93
C ASP A 372 -19.09 -11.16 15.73
N LEU A 373 -19.75 -12.22 16.21
CA LEU A 373 -19.11 -13.25 17.04
C LEU A 373 -18.13 -14.14 16.26
N SER A 374 -18.17 -14.12 14.92
CA SER A 374 -17.17 -14.82 14.10
C SER A 374 -15.81 -14.12 14.11
N LEU A 375 -15.74 -12.84 14.49
CA LEU A 375 -14.47 -12.12 14.60
C LEU A 375 -13.70 -12.65 15.81
N ALA A 376 -12.83 -13.62 15.56
CA ALA A 376 -11.88 -14.16 16.53
C ALA A 376 -10.43 -13.76 16.23
N ARG A 377 -10.26 -12.79 15.32
CA ARG A 377 -8.98 -12.31 14.81
C ARG A 377 -8.21 -11.55 15.87
N GLY A 378 -6.92 -11.81 15.94
CA GLY A 378 -6.02 -10.96 16.70
C GLY A 378 -4.77 -11.67 17.17
N LEU A 379 -3.72 -10.87 17.41
CA LEU A 379 -2.52 -11.35 18.07
C LEU A 379 -2.87 -11.76 19.50
N ASP A 380 -2.16 -12.74 20.03
CA ASP A 380 -2.53 -13.39 21.28
C ASP A 380 -2.61 -12.45 22.50
N TYR A 381 -2.04 -11.25 22.37
CA TYR A 381 -2.00 -10.22 23.39
C TYR A 381 -3.31 -9.44 23.63
N TYR A 382 -4.35 -9.58 22.79
CA TYR A 382 -5.61 -8.85 23.04
C TYR A 382 -6.36 -9.40 24.27
N THR A 383 -6.91 -8.49 25.06
CA THR A 383 -7.56 -8.74 26.36
C THR A 383 -9.00 -8.22 26.42
N GLY A 384 -9.35 -7.28 25.54
CA GLY A 384 -10.65 -6.60 25.53
C GLY A 384 -11.32 -6.66 24.16
N VAL A 385 -11.78 -5.50 23.68
CA VAL A 385 -12.35 -5.37 22.34
C VAL A 385 -11.34 -5.74 21.27
N ILE A 386 -11.84 -6.28 20.18
CA ILE A 386 -11.12 -6.52 18.93
C ILE A 386 -11.99 -6.02 17.80
N TYR A 387 -11.35 -5.51 16.75
CA TYR A 387 -12.08 -4.96 15.62
C TYR A 387 -11.30 -5.04 14.32
N GLU A 388 -12.05 -5.13 13.23
CA GLU A 388 -11.54 -5.32 11.88
C GLU A 388 -12.44 -4.60 10.87
N ALA A 389 -11.85 -3.74 10.04
CA ALA A 389 -12.55 -3.06 8.96
C ALA A 389 -12.36 -3.81 7.64
N VAL A 390 -13.46 -4.06 6.93
CA VAL A 390 -13.48 -4.72 5.62
C VAL A 390 -14.30 -3.90 4.62
N VAL A 391 -13.87 -3.86 3.36
CA VAL A 391 -14.60 -3.18 2.29
C VAL A 391 -15.74 -4.07 1.78
N LEU A 392 -16.95 -3.52 1.67
CA LEU A 392 -18.16 -4.28 1.31
C LEU A 392 -18.24 -4.59 -0.19
N ARG A 393 -17.63 -3.76 -1.06
CA ARG A 393 -17.55 -4.01 -2.52
C ARG A 393 -16.33 -3.34 -3.19
N SER A 394 -15.51 -4.19 -3.83
CA SER A 394 -15.15 -4.10 -5.27
C SER A 394 -14.60 -5.47 -5.67
N PRO A 395 -15.44 -6.45 -6.05
CA PRO A 395 -14.93 -7.65 -6.71
C PRO A 395 -14.42 -7.23 -8.09
N SER A 396 -13.14 -6.89 -8.21
CA SER A 396 -12.49 -6.96 -9.50
C SER A 396 -12.32 -8.44 -9.82
N VAL A 397 -13.09 -8.94 -10.79
CA VAL A 397 -12.83 -10.25 -11.39
C VAL A 397 -11.56 -10.11 -12.21
N GLN A 398 -10.42 -10.50 -11.65
CA GLN A 398 -9.24 -10.83 -12.45
C GLN A 398 -9.25 -12.34 -12.65
N ASN A 399 -9.27 -12.80 -13.91
CA ASN A 399 -9.21 -14.22 -14.29
C ASN A 399 -10.31 -15.12 -13.69
N GLY A 400 -11.51 -14.60 -13.43
CA GLY A 400 -12.64 -15.42 -12.96
C GLY A 400 -12.66 -15.71 -11.45
N GLU A 401 -11.73 -15.18 -10.67
CA GLU A 401 -11.74 -15.28 -9.21
C GLU A 401 -12.37 -14.01 -8.59
N GLN A 402 -13.31 -14.19 -7.65
CA GLN A 402 -13.74 -13.11 -6.75
C GLN A 402 -12.61 -12.79 -5.79
N VAL A 403 -11.95 -11.64 -5.98
CA VAL A 403 -11.00 -11.12 -4.99
C VAL A 403 -11.79 -10.34 -3.95
N GLY A 404 -12.08 -10.97 -2.81
CA GLY A 404 -12.49 -10.24 -1.61
C GLY A 404 -11.35 -9.30 -1.19
N VAL A 405 -11.64 -8.02 -1.00
CA VAL A 405 -10.68 -7.09 -0.40
C VAL A 405 -10.60 -7.47 1.08
N GLY A 406 -9.55 -8.20 1.46
CA GLY A 406 -9.31 -8.54 2.86
C GLY A 406 -9.22 -7.28 3.74
N SER A 407 -9.23 -7.45 5.06
CA SER A 407 -9.20 -6.34 6.03
C SER A 407 -8.23 -5.20 5.72
N ILE A 408 -8.72 -3.97 5.83
CA ILE A 408 -7.97 -2.74 5.53
C ILE A 408 -7.56 -1.99 6.80
N ALA A 409 -8.12 -2.34 7.95
CA ALA A 409 -7.69 -1.88 9.26
C ALA A 409 -8.08 -2.90 10.32
N ALA A 410 -7.34 -2.94 11.42
CA ALA A 410 -7.65 -3.81 12.56
C ALA A 410 -7.13 -3.19 13.85
N GLY A 411 -7.54 -3.73 14.99
CA GLY A 411 -7.00 -3.31 16.28
C GLY A 411 -7.77 -3.92 17.44
N GLY A 412 -7.51 -3.39 18.63
CA GLY A 412 -8.13 -3.88 19.85
C GLY A 412 -7.41 -3.42 21.11
N ARG A 413 -7.92 -3.89 22.25
CA ARG A 413 -7.40 -3.62 23.61
C ARG A 413 -6.47 -4.72 24.08
N TYR A 414 -5.30 -4.36 24.62
CA TYR A 414 -4.21 -5.26 24.99
C TYR A 414 -3.52 -4.84 26.31
N ASP A 415 -4.22 -4.98 27.43
CA ASP A 415 -3.83 -4.36 28.70
C ASP A 415 -2.58 -4.98 29.37
N GLU A 416 -2.22 -6.20 28.98
CA GLU A 416 -1.17 -6.97 29.65
C GLU A 416 0.20 -6.86 28.97
N LEU A 417 0.26 -6.37 27.72
CA LEU A 417 1.48 -6.43 26.91
C LEU A 417 2.64 -5.65 27.52
N VAL A 418 2.37 -4.44 28.03
CA VAL A 418 3.40 -3.59 28.69
C VAL A 418 3.88 -4.22 29.99
N GLY A 419 2.98 -4.85 30.74
CA GLY A 419 3.30 -5.54 32.00
C GLY A 419 4.29 -6.70 31.80
N MET A 420 4.31 -7.31 30.62
CA MET A 420 5.28 -8.35 30.28
C MET A 420 6.73 -7.85 30.17
N PHE A 421 6.94 -6.54 30.00
CA PHE A 421 8.27 -5.92 29.95
C PHE A 421 8.66 -5.24 31.26
N SER A 422 7.72 -4.58 31.92
CA SER A 422 7.99 -3.84 33.16
C SER A 422 8.08 -4.72 34.40
N GLY A 423 7.46 -5.91 34.37
CA GLY A 423 7.40 -6.86 35.49
C GLY A 423 6.64 -6.37 36.73
N LYS A 424 6.11 -5.14 36.71
CA LYS A 424 5.55 -4.47 37.90
C LYS A 424 4.26 -3.72 37.65
N THR A 425 4.07 -3.12 36.48
CA THR A 425 2.94 -2.22 36.22
C THR A 425 2.22 -2.59 34.93
N LYS A 426 0.93 -2.94 35.07
CA LYS A 426 0.02 -3.08 33.93
C LYS A 426 -0.34 -1.69 33.43
N ILE A 427 -0.09 -1.43 32.16
CA ILE A 427 -0.48 -0.18 31.50
C ILE A 427 -1.51 -0.57 30.44
N PRO A 428 -2.82 -0.31 30.70
CA PRO A 428 -3.88 -0.60 29.75
C PRO A 428 -3.63 0.13 28.43
N CYS A 429 -3.83 -0.56 27.31
CA CYS A 429 -3.58 -0.02 25.99
C CYS A 429 -4.69 -0.44 25.04
N VAL A 430 -5.08 0.46 24.13
CA VAL A 430 -5.96 0.16 23.00
C VAL A 430 -5.46 0.90 21.78
N GLY A 431 -5.56 0.29 20.60
CA GLY A 431 -5.15 0.96 19.39
C GLY A 431 -5.61 0.32 18.10
N VAL A 432 -5.37 1.06 17.02
CA VAL A 432 -5.78 0.77 15.66
C VAL A 432 -4.56 0.76 14.75
N SER A 433 -4.55 -0.14 13.78
CA SER A 433 -3.55 -0.24 12.73
C SER A 433 -4.23 -0.18 11.36
N ILE A 434 -3.81 0.75 10.51
CA ILE A 434 -4.31 0.89 9.15
C ILE A 434 -3.43 0.10 8.18
N GLY A 435 -4.05 -0.80 7.41
CA GLY A 435 -3.41 -1.63 6.39
C GLY A 435 -3.16 -0.87 5.10
N VAL A 436 -2.14 -0.01 5.10
CA VAL A 436 -1.85 0.93 4.00
C VAL A 436 -1.69 0.25 2.65
N GLU A 437 -1.06 -0.93 2.59
CA GLU A 437 -0.82 -1.59 1.29
C GLU A 437 -2.09 -2.06 0.59
N ARG A 438 -3.11 -2.49 1.35
CA ARG A 438 -4.41 -2.87 0.77
C ARG A 438 -5.19 -1.65 0.32
N ILE A 439 -5.15 -0.58 1.11
CA ILE A 439 -5.74 0.71 0.74
C ILE A 439 -5.06 1.27 -0.50
N PHE A 440 -3.72 1.24 -0.55
CA PHE A 440 -2.95 1.65 -1.72
C PHE A 440 -3.34 0.85 -2.96
N ALA A 441 -3.38 -0.49 -2.88
CA ALA A 441 -3.81 -1.33 -3.99
C ALA A 441 -5.24 -0.98 -4.47
N LEU A 442 -6.16 -0.72 -3.54
CA LEU A 442 -7.53 -0.30 -3.84
C LEU A 442 -7.54 1.05 -4.58
N LEU A 443 -6.88 2.08 -4.06
CA LEU A 443 -6.84 3.40 -4.69
C LEU A 443 -6.12 3.39 -6.03
N SER A 444 -4.99 2.69 -6.13
CA SER A 444 -4.26 2.53 -7.38
C SER A 444 -5.10 1.84 -8.47
N SER A 445 -6.02 0.95 -8.10
CA SER A 445 -6.91 0.29 -9.06
C SER A 445 -8.02 1.21 -9.59
N ARG A 446 -8.40 2.24 -8.82
CA ARG A 446 -9.44 3.23 -9.17
C ARG A 446 -8.85 4.50 -9.81
N THR A 447 -7.56 4.75 -9.59
CA THR A 447 -6.88 5.96 -10.07
C THR A 447 -6.41 5.76 -11.51
N ASP A 448 -6.80 6.66 -12.40
CA ASP A 448 -6.17 6.71 -13.72
C ASP A 448 -4.72 7.20 -13.58
N ARG A 449 -3.77 6.27 -13.73
CA ARG A 449 -2.33 6.58 -13.64
C ARG A 449 -1.89 7.59 -14.68
N ALA A 450 -2.62 7.77 -15.78
CA ALA A 450 -2.30 8.78 -16.77
C ALA A 450 -2.60 10.19 -16.27
N THR A 451 -3.60 10.35 -15.37
CA THR A 451 -4.06 11.65 -14.86
C THR A 451 -3.36 12.14 -13.60
N LEU A 452 -2.68 11.24 -12.88
CA LEU A 452 -2.02 11.56 -11.62
C LEU A 452 -0.80 12.48 -11.81
N LYS A 453 -0.75 13.59 -11.08
CA LYS A 453 0.43 14.43 -10.95
C LYS A 453 1.37 13.81 -9.90
N SER A 454 2.58 13.45 -10.31
CA SER A 454 3.61 12.91 -9.40
C SER A 454 4.77 13.86 -9.14
N SER A 455 4.88 14.95 -9.92
CA SER A 455 5.89 15.99 -9.71
C SER A 455 5.31 17.10 -8.83
N PRO A 456 6.05 17.56 -7.80
CA PRO A 456 5.64 18.71 -6.99
C PRO A 456 5.81 20.05 -7.73
N THR A 457 6.29 20.03 -8.98
CA THR A 457 6.64 21.24 -9.73
C THR A 457 5.39 22.02 -10.15
N GLN A 458 5.36 23.26 -9.66
CA GLN A 458 4.32 24.25 -9.91
C GLN A 458 4.63 25.06 -11.17
N VAL A 459 5.91 25.35 -11.42
CA VAL A 459 6.36 26.24 -12.49
C VAL A 459 7.56 25.68 -13.23
N TYR A 460 7.48 25.64 -14.56
CA TYR A 460 8.64 25.30 -15.39
C TYR A 460 9.23 26.53 -16.06
N VAL A 461 10.53 26.76 -15.93
CA VAL A 461 11.21 27.91 -16.54
C VAL A 461 11.76 27.54 -17.92
N PHE A 462 11.14 28.10 -18.95
CA PHE A 462 11.45 27.89 -20.35
C PHE A 462 12.51 28.87 -20.86
N GLY A 463 13.40 28.34 -21.70
CA GLY A 463 14.36 29.12 -22.46
C GLY A 463 14.09 28.94 -23.94
N VAL A 464 13.84 30.03 -24.65
CA VAL A 464 13.59 30.02 -26.10
C VAL A 464 14.80 30.62 -26.82
N GLY A 465 15.04 30.27 -28.08
CA GLY A 465 16.17 30.83 -28.84
C GLY A 465 17.51 30.36 -28.28
N GLU A 466 18.32 31.27 -27.73
CA GLU A 466 19.65 30.97 -27.16
C GLU A 466 19.60 30.14 -25.86
N GLY A 467 18.40 29.90 -25.32
CA GLY A 467 18.17 29.05 -24.16
C GLY A 467 18.34 29.77 -22.82
N PHE A 468 19.08 30.89 -22.78
CA PHE A 468 19.12 31.84 -21.66
C PHE A 468 19.34 31.16 -20.30
N LEU A 469 20.33 30.27 -20.22
CA LEU A 469 20.55 29.44 -19.02
C LEU A 469 20.75 30.30 -17.76
N LEU A 470 21.54 31.37 -17.83
CA LEU A 470 21.80 32.23 -16.67
C LEU A 470 20.51 32.89 -16.17
N GLU A 471 19.69 33.42 -17.08
CA GLU A 471 18.40 34.02 -16.75
C GLU A 471 17.45 32.97 -16.18
N ARG A 472 17.39 31.77 -16.77
CA ARG A 472 16.56 30.68 -16.23
C ARG A 472 16.98 30.30 -14.81
N MET A 473 18.28 30.22 -14.54
CA MET A 473 18.80 29.97 -13.19
C MET A 473 18.42 31.10 -12.23
N GLN A 474 18.47 32.36 -12.67
CA GLN A 474 18.07 33.51 -11.85
C GLN A 474 16.56 33.50 -11.54
N ILE A 475 15.72 33.17 -12.53
CA ILE A 475 14.27 33.02 -12.34
C ILE A 475 13.98 31.87 -11.37
N ALA A 476 14.57 30.69 -11.61
CA ALA A 476 14.38 29.52 -10.75
C ALA A 476 14.81 29.80 -9.31
N LYS A 477 15.98 30.43 -9.12
CA LYS A 477 16.44 30.87 -7.79
C LYS A 477 15.40 31.77 -7.11
N ARG A 478 14.87 32.78 -7.80
CA ARG A 478 13.84 33.67 -7.23
C ARG A 478 12.57 32.93 -6.83
N LEU A 479 12.12 31.99 -7.64
CA LEU A 479 10.95 31.18 -7.35
C LEU A 479 11.22 30.28 -6.12
N TRP A 480 12.38 29.63 -6.05
CA TRP A 480 12.78 28.82 -4.89
C TRP A 480 12.92 29.65 -3.61
N ASP A 481 13.57 30.82 -3.67
CA ASP A 481 13.69 31.76 -2.53
C ASP A 481 12.32 32.22 -2.02
N ALA A 482 11.30 32.20 -2.89
CA ALA A 482 9.91 32.51 -2.56
C ALA A 482 9.08 31.29 -2.14
N GLY A 483 9.69 30.10 -2.02
CA GLY A 483 9.02 28.86 -1.65
C GLY A 483 8.14 28.25 -2.75
N ILE A 484 8.37 28.62 -4.02
CA ILE A 484 7.62 28.09 -5.17
C ILE A 484 8.41 26.94 -5.79
N ASN A 485 7.75 25.82 -6.03
CA ASN A 485 8.37 24.64 -6.63
C ASN A 485 8.60 24.86 -8.13
N ALA A 486 9.84 25.19 -8.49
CA ALA A 486 10.21 25.47 -9.87
C ALA A 486 11.26 24.49 -10.42
N GLU A 487 11.20 24.23 -11.72
CA GLU A 487 12.23 23.46 -12.44
C GLU A 487 12.63 24.13 -13.76
N PHE A 488 13.78 23.74 -14.30
CA PHE A 488 14.20 24.09 -15.65
C PHE A 488 15.10 22.99 -16.22
N MET A 489 15.14 22.87 -17.55
CA MET A 489 15.95 21.83 -18.19
C MET A 489 17.46 22.08 -18.02
N TYR A 490 18.21 21.07 -17.56
CA TYR A 490 19.68 21.10 -17.43
C TYR A 490 20.42 20.97 -18.77
N LYS A 491 20.15 21.95 -19.65
CA LYS A 491 20.83 22.15 -20.93
C LYS A 491 21.09 23.63 -21.08
N THR A 492 22.23 23.99 -21.67
CA THR A 492 22.53 25.40 -22.01
C THR A 492 21.49 25.94 -22.99
N LYS A 493 21.14 25.16 -24.02
CA LYS A 493 20.16 25.49 -25.05
C LYS A 493 19.13 24.36 -25.26
N PRO A 494 18.08 24.28 -24.42
CA PRO A 494 17.06 23.24 -24.56
C PRO A 494 16.17 23.46 -25.80
N ARG A 495 15.71 22.37 -26.42
CA ARG A 495 14.67 22.46 -27.47
C ARG A 495 13.32 22.74 -26.82
N SER A 496 12.51 23.61 -27.43
CA SER A 496 11.17 23.93 -26.91
C SER A 496 10.29 22.69 -26.72
N GLN A 497 10.29 21.77 -27.70
CA GLN A 497 9.51 20.53 -27.59
C GLN A 497 9.84 19.73 -26.33
N ASN A 498 11.13 19.51 -26.05
CA ASN A 498 11.54 18.74 -24.88
C ASN A 498 11.12 19.42 -23.56
N GLN A 499 11.03 20.75 -23.53
CA GLN A 499 10.54 21.50 -22.36
C GLN A 499 9.02 21.35 -22.19
N PHE A 500 8.27 21.35 -23.29
CA PHE A 500 6.85 20.98 -23.27
C PHE A 500 6.64 19.54 -22.82
N ASP A 501 7.39 18.58 -23.37
CA ASP A 501 7.31 17.18 -22.96
C ASP A 501 7.62 16.99 -21.46
N ALA A 502 8.52 17.79 -20.91
CA ALA A 502 8.82 17.80 -19.47
C ALA A 502 7.64 18.33 -18.64
N CYS A 503 6.99 19.41 -19.10
CA CYS A 503 5.80 19.94 -18.45
C CYS A 503 4.63 18.97 -18.53
N ASP A 504 4.39 18.34 -19.68
CA ASP A 504 3.30 17.39 -19.88
C ASP A 504 3.51 16.14 -19.01
N ARG A 505 4.75 15.63 -18.94
CA ARG A 505 5.11 14.50 -18.07
C ARG A 505 4.93 14.83 -16.60
N GLY A 506 5.35 16.02 -16.18
CA GLY A 506 5.22 16.49 -14.80
C GLY A 506 3.85 17.06 -14.46
N ARG A 507 2.96 17.21 -15.46
CA ARG A 507 1.68 17.93 -15.36
C ARG A 507 1.85 19.31 -14.71
N VAL A 508 2.89 20.02 -15.13
CA VAL A 508 3.26 21.32 -14.56
C VAL A 508 2.24 22.37 -15.02
N PRO A 509 1.55 23.07 -14.10
CA PRO A 509 0.43 23.93 -14.47
C PRO A 509 0.86 25.27 -15.05
N LEU A 510 2.04 25.78 -14.70
CA LEU A 510 2.55 27.08 -15.15
C LEU A 510 3.92 26.98 -15.80
N ALA A 511 4.19 27.91 -16.71
CA ALA A 511 5.51 28.12 -17.28
C ALA A 511 5.94 29.58 -17.21
N VAL A 512 7.22 29.83 -16.94
CA VAL A 512 7.84 31.17 -17.06
C VAL A 512 8.83 31.15 -18.20
N TRP A 513 8.65 32.01 -19.19
CA TRP A 513 9.41 32.01 -20.42
C TRP A 513 10.39 33.18 -20.44
N VAL A 514 11.64 32.87 -20.78
CA VAL A 514 12.64 33.88 -21.15
C VAL A 514 13.06 33.68 -22.60
N GLY A 515 12.94 34.77 -23.36
CA GLY A 515 13.35 34.90 -24.76
C GLY A 515 14.13 36.21 -24.95
N LYS A 516 14.70 36.41 -26.15
CA LYS A 516 15.55 37.57 -26.44
C LYS A 516 14.84 38.90 -26.15
N GLU A 517 13.63 39.07 -26.68
CA GLU A 517 12.83 40.29 -26.52
C GLU A 517 12.47 40.56 -25.06
N CYS A 518 11.98 39.55 -24.33
CA CYS A 518 11.65 39.68 -22.92
C CYS A 518 12.90 40.04 -22.09
N ARG A 519 14.04 39.42 -22.38
CA ARG A 519 15.32 39.70 -21.70
C ARG A 519 15.78 41.14 -21.93
N GLU A 520 15.76 41.61 -23.18
CA GLU A 520 16.15 42.98 -23.53
C GLU A 520 15.22 44.02 -22.88
N ALA A 521 13.94 43.67 -22.68
CA ALA A 521 12.96 44.51 -21.99
C ALA A 521 12.96 44.38 -20.45
N GLY A 522 13.81 43.53 -19.86
CA GLY A 522 13.82 43.26 -18.41
C GLY A 522 12.54 42.57 -17.90
N LYS A 523 11.87 41.79 -18.76
CA LYS A 523 10.59 41.12 -18.54
C LYS A 523 10.69 39.60 -18.70
N VAL A 524 9.64 38.90 -18.28
CA VAL A 524 9.39 37.47 -18.52
C VAL A 524 7.91 37.27 -18.85
N LYS A 525 7.59 36.16 -19.52
CA LYS A 525 6.19 35.76 -19.75
C LYS A 525 5.79 34.67 -18.78
N VAL A 526 4.65 34.82 -18.12
CA VAL A 526 4.04 33.77 -17.28
C VAL A 526 2.85 33.20 -18.04
N ARG A 527 2.79 31.87 -18.22
CA ARG A 527 1.81 31.19 -19.05
C ARG A 527 1.16 30.03 -18.34
N ASN A 528 -0.16 29.91 -18.49
CA ASN A 528 -0.94 28.74 -18.08
C ASN A 528 -0.74 27.60 -19.11
N MET A 529 -0.29 26.44 -18.61
CA MET A 529 -0.07 25.24 -19.41
C MET A 529 -1.36 24.47 -19.64
N THR A 530 -2.24 24.46 -18.64
CA THR A 530 -3.63 24.00 -18.75
C THR A 530 -4.52 25.12 -19.27
N ARG A 531 -5.55 24.76 -20.04
CA ARG A 531 -6.55 25.71 -20.52
C ARG A 531 -7.53 25.97 -19.37
N VAL A 532 -7.70 27.24 -18.99
CA VAL A 532 -8.60 27.65 -17.91
C VAL A 532 -9.77 28.42 -18.55
N GLU A 533 -11.01 27.98 -18.33
CA GLU A 533 -12.23 28.58 -18.90
C GLU A 533 -12.78 29.74 -18.06
N ASP A 534 -11.90 30.58 -17.49
CA ASP A 534 -12.29 31.66 -16.55
C ASP A 534 -11.93 33.07 -17.07
N GLY A 535 -11.87 33.24 -18.40
CA GLY A 535 -11.61 34.55 -19.03
C GLY A 535 -10.19 35.12 -18.83
N GLU A 536 -9.32 34.49 -18.05
CA GLU A 536 -7.93 34.92 -17.87
C GLU A 536 -7.08 34.78 -19.14
N GLU A 537 -6.20 35.75 -19.38
CA GLU A 537 -5.20 35.66 -20.45
C GLU A 537 -4.28 34.45 -20.24
N ARG A 538 -4.16 33.62 -21.28
CA ARG A 538 -3.34 32.41 -21.26
C ARG A 538 -1.88 32.69 -20.91
N GLU A 539 -1.37 33.84 -21.31
CA GLU A 539 -0.03 34.32 -20.98
C GLU A 539 -0.04 35.82 -20.70
N VAL A 540 0.84 36.28 -19.82
CA VAL A 540 1.02 37.71 -19.49
C VAL A 540 2.51 38.04 -19.40
N GLU A 541 2.89 39.24 -19.82
CA GLU A 541 4.24 39.78 -19.62
C GLU A 541 4.34 40.55 -18.31
N VAL A 542 5.33 40.21 -17.50
CA VAL A 542 5.64 40.91 -16.24
C VAL A 542 7.11 41.29 -16.18
N GLY A 543 7.42 42.35 -15.43
CA GLY A 543 8.82 42.66 -15.11
C GLY A 543 9.48 41.50 -14.38
N PHE A 544 10.77 41.30 -14.60
CA PHE A 544 11.54 40.25 -13.93
C PHE A 544 11.38 40.29 -12.40
N GLU A 545 11.27 41.49 -11.82
CA GLU A 545 11.01 41.69 -10.39
C GLU A 545 9.62 41.20 -9.94
N GLY A 546 8.62 41.28 -10.82
CA GLY A 546 7.23 40.93 -10.53
C GLY A 546 6.87 39.45 -10.73
N VAL A 547 7.81 38.62 -11.24
CA VAL A 547 7.54 37.21 -11.60
C VAL A 547 6.96 36.38 -10.45
N VAL A 548 7.49 36.56 -9.23
CA VAL A 548 7.03 35.81 -8.05
C VAL A 548 5.59 36.17 -7.70
N GLY A 549 5.24 37.46 -7.74
CA GLY A 549 3.89 37.93 -7.44
C GLY A 549 2.86 37.37 -8.41
N GLU A 550 3.17 37.41 -9.71
CA GLU A 550 2.25 36.90 -10.74
C GLU A 550 2.10 35.38 -10.69
N VAL A 551 3.20 34.65 -10.48
CA VAL A 551 3.15 33.20 -10.30
C VAL A 551 2.26 32.84 -9.11
N ARG A 552 2.45 33.47 -7.93
CA ARG A 552 1.60 33.20 -6.75
C ARG A 552 0.13 33.47 -7.03
N ARG A 553 -0.17 34.58 -7.69
CA ARG A 553 -1.55 34.94 -8.07
C ARG A 553 -2.19 33.84 -8.92
N ARG A 554 -1.51 33.38 -9.98
CA ARG A 554 -2.02 32.33 -10.88
C ARG A 554 -2.11 30.97 -10.20
N LEU A 555 -1.14 30.59 -9.37
CA LEU A 555 -1.21 29.35 -8.58
C LEU A 555 -2.45 29.36 -7.67
N GLY A 556 -2.73 30.48 -6.99
CA GLY A 556 -3.93 30.62 -6.15
C GLY A 556 -5.25 30.54 -6.94
N VAL A 557 -5.31 31.10 -8.15
CA VAL A 557 -6.48 30.95 -9.05
C VAL A 557 -6.67 29.48 -9.43
N LEU A 558 -5.60 28.79 -9.82
CA LEU A 558 -5.64 27.38 -10.18
C LEU A 558 -6.08 26.47 -9.02
N GLU A 559 -5.57 26.73 -7.81
CA GLU A 559 -6.01 26.04 -6.59
C GLU A 559 -7.51 26.25 -6.33
N GLY A 560 -8.01 27.48 -6.49
CA GLY A 560 -9.43 27.80 -6.34
C GLY A 560 -10.35 27.10 -7.35
N LEU A 561 -9.83 26.77 -8.53
CA LEU A 561 -10.52 25.99 -9.57
C LEU A 561 -10.35 24.47 -9.40
N GLY A 562 -9.70 24.02 -8.32
CA GLY A 562 -9.46 22.60 -8.03
C GLY A 562 -8.42 21.94 -8.93
N VAL A 563 -7.60 22.73 -9.64
CA VAL A 563 -6.44 22.19 -10.37
C VAL A 563 -5.39 21.76 -9.35
N GLU A 564 -4.78 20.59 -9.54
CA GLU A 564 -3.71 20.10 -8.68
C GLU A 564 -2.42 20.90 -8.93
N VAL A 565 -2.11 21.83 -8.02
CA VAL A 565 -1.05 22.83 -8.16
C VAL A 565 0.27 22.39 -7.56
#